data_AF-A0ABD4QX75-F1
#
_entry.id   AF-A0ABD4QX75-F1
#
_cell.length_a   1.000
_cell.length_b   1.000
_cell.length_c   1.000
_cell.angle_alpha   90.00
_cell.angle_beta   90.00
_cell.angle_gamma   90.00
#
_symmetry.space_group_name_H-M   'P 1'
#
loop_
_entity.id
_entity.type
_entity.pdbx_description
1 polymer ?
#
loop_
_entity_poly.entity_id
_entity_poly.type
_entity_poly.pdbx_seq_one_letter_code
_entity_poly.pdbx_strand_id
1 'polypeptide(L)'
;MAEKSVVWRDQMTFINETQYVGRVKSASADLQRKMATVGGLGGLGDVEVPTGKYEAPTATIEFQSVALGDVKQLTNNDGWIKLRMTGQVRMLDSDTGTKIIDAGITRIHGYVKNPPVPGYNDEGSPYTANIAVHFIEISNTSGRVFMLDMQTGAKYPPDDPGQFGVTVTL
;
A
#
# COMPACT_ATOMS: atom_id res chain seq x y z
N MET A 1 -22.01 24.99 7.79
CA MET A 1 -21.13 23.87 8.14
C MET A 1 -19.93 23.97 7.23
N ALA A 2 -18.74 24.19 7.77
CA ALA A 2 -17.49 24.24 7.00
C ALA A 2 -17.07 22.81 6.65
N GLU A 3 -17.05 22.48 5.36
CA GLU A 3 -16.69 21.15 4.87
C GLU A 3 -15.16 21.03 4.86
N LYS A 4 -14.61 20.40 5.90
CA LYS A 4 -13.18 20.07 5.97
C LYS A 4 -12.96 18.79 5.18
N SER A 5 -12.14 18.84 4.13
CA SER A 5 -11.80 17.66 3.33
C SER A 5 -10.29 17.41 3.31
N VAL A 6 -9.90 16.14 3.24
CA VAL A 6 -8.51 15.71 3.16
C VAL A 6 -8.27 15.07 1.80
N VAL A 7 -7.25 15.53 1.09
CA VAL A 7 -6.92 15.08 -0.27
C VAL A 7 -5.42 14.77 -0.36
N TRP A 8 -5.09 13.65 -0.99
CA TRP A 8 -3.72 13.30 -1.35
C TRP A 8 -3.30 14.00 -2.64
N ARG A 9 -2.15 14.68 -2.62
CA ARG A 9 -1.58 15.40 -3.76
C ARG A 9 -0.11 15.01 -3.98
N ASP A 10 0.41 15.36 -5.14
CA ASP A 10 1.82 15.16 -5.53
C ASP A 10 2.28 13.71 -5.31
N GLN A 11 1.43 12.78 -5.76
CA GLN A 11 1.66 11.36 -5.67
C GLN A 11 2.83 10.98 -6.58
N MET A 12 3.81 10.27 -6.02
CA MET A 12 4.94 9.75 -6.77
C MET A 12 5.11 8.27 -6.46
N THR A 13 5.49 7.53 -7.50
CA THR A 13 5.79 6.11 -7.39
C THR A 13 7.23 5.87 -7.79
N PHE A 14 7.94 5.07 -7.02
CA PHE A 14 9.28 4.61 -7.33
C PHE A 14 9.30 3.09 -7.36
N ILE A 15 9.92 2.51 -8.39
CA ILE A 15 10.13 1.08 -8.52
C ILE A 15 11.63 0.86 -8.61
N ASN A 16 12.19 0.08 -7.69
CA ASN A 16 13.65 -0.16 -7.60
C ASN A 16 14.43 1.17 -7.61
N GLU A 17 13.97 2.12 -6.80
CA GLU A 17 14.55 3.47 -6.66
C GLU A 17 14.43 4.37 -7.91
N THR A 18 13.92 3.84 -9.02
CA THR A 18 13.62 4.61 -10.23
C THR A 18 12.29 5.32 -10.07
N GLN A 19 12.26 6.65 -10.27
CA GLN A 19 11.03 7.44 -10.19
C GLN A 19 10.18 7.28 -11.45
N TYR A 20 8.90 7.00 -11.26
CA TYR A 20 7.89 6.93 -12.31
C TYR A 20 7.04 8.19 -12.29
N VAL A 21 7.12 8.99 -13.37
CA VAL A 21 6.32 10.22 -13.55
C VAL A 21 5.35 10.00 -14.71
N GLY A 22 4.05 10.10 -14.44
CA GLY A 22 2.98 10.08 -15.45
C GLY A 22 2.66 8.74 -16.11
N ARG A 23 3.37 7.65 -15.77
CA ARG A 23 3.12 6.30 -16.35
C ARG A 23 2.34 5.35 -15.45
N VAL A 24 2.56 5.45 -14.14
CA VAL A 24 1.80 4.69 -13.15
C VAL A 24 0.48 5.42 -12.93
N LYS A 25 -0.61 4.73 -13.23
CA LYS A 25 -1.98 5.25 -13.08
C LYS A 25 -2.42 5.14 -11.63
N SER A 26 -2.16 4.00 -11.00
CA SER A 26 -2.51 3.74 -9.61
C SER A 26 -1.57 2.69 -9.03
N ALA A 27 -1.44 2.71 -7.71
CA ALA A 27 -0.78 1.65 -6.97
C ALA A 27 -1.52 1.46 -5.65
N SER A 28 -1.76 0.21 -5.28
CA SER A 28 -2.47 -0.14 -4.07
C SER A 28 -1.90 -1.40 -3.44
N ALA A 29 -2.20 -1.61 -2.16
CA ALA A 29 -1.86 -2.82 -1.44
C ALA A 29 -3.05 -3.26 -0.62
N ASP A 30 -3.30 -4.57 -0.62
CA ASP A 30 -4.33 -5.22 0.18
C ASP A 30 -3.67 -6.07 1.26
N LEU A 31 -4.13 -5.86 2.47
CA LEU A 31 -3.69 -6.53 3.67
C LEU A 31 -4.90 -6.90 4.50
N GLN A 32 -5.09 -8.20 4.70
CA GLN A 32 -6.21 -8.73 5.46
C GLN A 32 -5.71 -9.61 6.61
N ARG A 33 -6.38 -9.51 7.76
CA ARG A 33 -6.14 -10.45 8.86
C ARG A 33 -6.79 -11.77 8.50
N LYS A 34 -6.10 -12.88 8.76
CA LYS A 34 -6.69 -14.20 8.58
C LYS A 34 -7.65 -14.47 9.73
N MET A 35 -8.94 -14.59 9.42
CA MET A 35 -10.01 -14.86 10.37
C MET A 35 -10.33 -16.36 10.39
N ALA A 36 -10.78 -16.85 11.54
CA ALA A 36 -11.37 -18.17 11.69
C ALA A 36 -12.78 -18.02 12.25
N THR A 37 -13.73 -18.73 11.66
CA THR A 37 -15.11 -18.77 12.15
C THR A 37 -15.18 -19.76 13.30
N VAL A 38 -15.60 -19.30 14.47
CA VAL A 38 -15.85 -20.13 15.65
C VAL A 38 -17.36 -20.16 15.89
N GLY A 39 -17.94 -21.36 15.83
CA GLY A 39 -19.36 -21.63 15.97
C GLY A 39 -19.61 -23.03 16.53
N GLY A 40 -20.48 -23.15 17.53
CA GLY A 40 -20.79 -24.43 18.19
C GLY A 40 -22.01 -24.36 19.10
N LEU A 41 -22.78 -25.46 19.13
CA LEU A 41 -24.10 -25.62 19.76
C LEU A 41 -24.22 -24.97 21.15
N GLY A 42 -24.93 -23.85 21.21
CA GLY A 42 -25.20 -23.07 22.42
C GLY A 42 -24.98 -21.56 22.25
N GLY A 43 -24.21 -21.14 21.23
CA GLY A 43 -24.08 -19.74 20.82
C GLY A 43 -25.22 -19.27 19.91
N LEU A 44 -25.51 -17.97 19.91
CA LEU A 44 -26.55 -17.33 19.09
C LEU A 44 -26.20 -17.26 17.59
N GLY A 45 -24.95 -17.56 17.23
CA GLY A 45 -24.43 -17.54 15.88
C GLY A 45 -22.91 -17.71 15.87
N ASP A 46 -22.34 -17.67 14.67
CA ASP A 46 -20.90 -17.79 14.45
C ASP A 46 -20.20 -16.44 14.67
N VAL A 47 -18.96 -16.46 15.16
CA VAL A 47 -18.12 -15.27 15.36
C VAL A 47 -16.79 -15.45 14.62
N GLU A 48 -16.35 -14.41 13.91
CA GLU A 48 -15.02 -14.37 13.30
C GLU A 48 -13.97 -13.92 14.31
N VAL A 49 -12.96 -14.77 14.53
CA VAL A 49 -11.87 -14.52 15.47
C VAL A 49 -10.54 -14.47 14.70
N PRO A 50 -9.70 -13.44 14.89
CA PRO A 50 -8.41 -13.36 14.22
C PRO A 50 -7.48 -14.49 14.67
N THR A 51 -6.83 -15.14 13.71
CA THR A 51 -5.90 -16.26 13.97
C THR A 51 -4.49 -15.82 14.42
N GLY A 52 -4.29 -14.51 14.62
CA GLY A 52 -2.98 -13.91 14.87
C GLY A 52 -2.06 -13.85 13.64
N LYS A 53 -2.54 -14.27 12.47
CA LYS A 53 -1.80 -14.25 11.19
C LYS A 53 -2.49 -13.33 10.18
N TYR A 54 -1.75 -12.96 9.14
CA TYR A 54 -2.28 -12.24 7.98
C TYR A 54 -2.51 -13.22 6.82
N GLU A 55 -3.43 -12.87 5.94
CA GLU A 55 -3.49 -13.45 4.60
C GLU A 55 -2.25 -13.04 3.80
N ALA A 56 -1.94 -13.75 2.71
CA ALA A 56 -0.80 -13.44 1.87
C ALA A 56 -1.00 -12.05 1.24
N PRO A 57 -0.26 -11.01 1.66
CA PRO A 57 -0.56 -9.65 1.23
C PRO A 57 -0.19 -9.48 -0.24
N THR A 58 -0.98 -8.67 -0.93
CA THR A 58 -0.77 -8.40 -2.36
C THR A 58 -0.71 -6.91 -2.61
N ALA A 59 0.05 -6.51 -3.61
CA ALA A 59 0.04 -5.14 -4.09
C ALA A 59 -0.11 -5.12 -5.61
N THR A 60 -0.72 -4.07 -6.12
CA THR A 60 -0.91 -3.87 -7.56
C THR A 60 -0.33 -2.53 -7.99
N ILE A 61 0.29 -2.51 -9.18
CA ILE A 61 0.71 -1.29 -9.85
C ILE A 61 0.10 -1.30 -11.25
N GLU A 62 -0.73 -0.32 -11.54
CA GLU A 62 -1.34 -0.14 -12.84
C GLU A 62 -0.53 0.83 -13.68
N PHE A 63 -0.11 0.39 -14.86
CA PHE A 63 0.57 1.20 -15.86
C PHE A 63 -0.41 1.60 -16.95
N GLN A 64 -0.36 2.87 -17.38
CA GLN A 64 -1.08 3.32 -18.56
C GLN A 64 -0.53 2.64 -19.83
N SER A 65 0.79 2.48 -19.92
CA SER A 65 1.47 1.72 -20.96
C SER A 65 2.83 1.26 -20.45
N VAL A 66 3.16 -0.01 -20.68
CA VAL A 66 4.48 -0.60 -20.35
C VAL A 66 5.51 -0.26 -21.43
N ALA A 67 6.68 0.21 -21.01
CA ALA A 67 7.85 0.30 -21.87
C ALA A 67 8.88 -0.80 -21.56
N LEU A 68 9.84 -0.99 -22.48
CA LEU A 68 10.91 -1.97 -22.32
C LEU A 68 11.76 -1.75 -21.05
N GLY A 69 11.93 -0.50 -20.63
CA GLY A 69 12.58 -0.18 -19.36
C GLY A 69 11.84 -0.76 -18.15
N ASP A 70 10.50 -0.76 -18.21
CA ASP A 70 9.64 -1.26 -17.14
C ASP A 70 9.68 -2.78 -17.09
N VAL A 71 9.72 -3.43 -18.25
CA VAL A 71 9.96 -4.89 -18.35
C VAL A 71 11.25 -5.25 -17.65
N LYS A 72 12.34 -4.52 -17.92
CA LYS A 72 13.61 -4.75 -17.24
C LYS A 72 13.50 -4.53 -15.73
N GLN A 73 12.85 -3.46 -15.28
CA GLN A 73 12.70 -3.17 -13.84
C GLN A 73 11.87 -4.22 -13.10
N LEU A 74 10.81 -4.73 -13.73
CA LEU A 74 9.86 -5.67 -13.14
C LEU A 74 10.32 -7.14 -13.24
N THR A 75 11.32 -7.44 -14.06
CA THR A 75 11.89 -8.80 -14.22
C THR A 75 13.30 -8.96 -13.66
N ASN A 76 14.01 -7.86 -13.41
CA ASN A 76 15.34 -7.92 -12.81
C ASN A 76 15.29 -8.59 -11.42
N ASN A 77 16.39 -9.24 -11.03
CA ASN A 77 16.54 -9.94 -9.75
C ASN A 77 15.37 -10.90 -9.46
N ASP A 78 15.04 -11.75 -10.44
CA ASP A 78 13.93 -12.71 -10.40
C ASP A 78 12.58 -12.07 -10.07
N GLY A 79 12.37 -10.82 -10.53
CA GLY A 79 11.15 -10.07 -10.31
C GLY A 79 11.00 -9.49 -8.90
N TRP A 80 12.06 -9.50 -8.10
CA TRP A 80 12.07 -8.78 -6.82
C TRP A 80 12.03 -7.28 -7.05
N ILE A 81 11.13 -6.61 -6.35
CA ILE A 81 10.95 -5.16 -6.46
C ILE A 81 10.89 -4.48 -5.10
N LYS A 82 11.38 -3.24 -5.08
CA LYS A 82 11.15 -2.27 -4.02
C LYS A 82 10.25 -1.16 -4.54
N LEU A 83 8.99 -1.21 -4.14
CA LEU A 83 8.00 -0.19 -4.44
C LEU A 83 7.99 0.86 -3.33
N ARG A 84 8.09 2.14 -3.69
CA ARG A 84 7.87 3.26 -2.77
C ARG A 84 6.85 4.19 -3.35
N MET A 85 5.75 4.38 -2.63
CA MET A 85 4.70 5.33 -2.95
C MET A 85 4.80 6.50 -1.97
N THR A 86 4.72 7.72 -2.47
CA THR A 86 4.74 8.92 -1.63
C THR A 86 3.61 9.85 -2.02
N GLY A 87 3.05 10.57 -1.07
CA GLY A 87 2.08 11.63 -1.34
C GLY A 87 2.04 12.67 -0.23
N GLN A 88 1.60 13.87 -0.55
CA GLN A 88 1.33 14.93 0.42
C GLN A 88 -0.14 14.89 0.82
N VAL A 89 -0.40 15.00 2.12
CA VAL A 89 -1.75 15.15 2.66
C VAL A 89 -2.05 16.64 2.75
N ARG A 90 -3.09 17.08 2.03
CA ARG A 90 -3.58 18.45 2.09
C ARG A 90 -4.97 18.48 2.70
N MET A 91 -5.18 19.42 3.61
CA MET A 91 -6.48 19.73 4.17
C MET A 91 -7.03 20.97 3.46
N LEU A 92 -8.25 20.88 2.96
CA LEU A 92 -9.03 22.03 2.54
C LEU A 92 -9.90 22.47 3.72
N ASP A 93 -9.70 23.72 4.14
CA ASP A 93 -10.54 24.40 5.11
C ASP A 93 -11.22 25.58 4.39
N SER A 94 -12.53 25.77 4.60
CA SER A 94 -13.28 26.86 3.96
C SER A 94 -12.80 28.23 4.43
N ASP A 95 -12.23 28.33 5.62
CA ASP A 95 -11.88 29.60 6.25
C ASP A 95 -10.40 29.97 5.98
N THR A 96 -9.51 28.98 5.96
CA THR A 96 -8.06 29.19 5.83
C THR A 96 -7.46 28.72 4.50
N GLY A 97 -8.27 28.13 3.63
CA GLY A 97 -7.83 27.59 2.34
C GLY A 97 -7.12 26.23 2.46
N THR A 98 -6.30 25.90 1.46
CA THR A 98 -5.58 24.61 1.41
C THR A 98 -4.26 24.69 2.16
N LYS A 99 -4.03 23.78 3.10
CA LYS A 99 -2.74 23.64 3.80
C LYS A 99 -2.20 22.22 3.72
N ILE A 100 -0.88 22.06 3.65
CA ILE A 100 -0.21 20.77 3.77
C ILE A 100 -0.17 20.42 5.26
N ILE A 101 -0.69 19.25 5.62
CA ILE A 101 -0.78 18.80 7.03
C ILE A 101 0.16 17.64 7.33
N ASP A 102 0.49 16.81 6.35
CA ASP A 102 1.40 15.67 6.51
C ASP A 102 1.91 15.19 5.14
N ALA A 103 2.80 14.21 5.14
CA ALA A 103 3.18 13.42 3.98
C ALA A 103 3.20 11.94 4.35
N GLY A 104 2.75 11.09 3.44
CA GLY A 104 2.75 9.64 3.60
C GLY A 104 3.78 8.99 2.69
N ILE A 105 4.50 8.00 3.22
CA ILE A 105 5.42 7.16 2.47
C ILE A 105 5.08 5.71 2.77
N THR A 106 4.72 4.96 1.73
CA THR A 106 4.49 3.53 1.81
C THR A 106 5.60 2.81 1.05
N ARG A 107 6.31 1.91 1.74
CA ARG A 107 7.35 1.06 1.18
C ARG A 107 6.85 -0.38 1.15
N ILE A 108 7.01 -1.03 0.01
CA ILE A 108 6.61 -2.41 -0.21
C ILE A 108 7.79 -3.14 -0.84
N HIS A 109 8.15 -4.29 -0.28
CA HIS A 109 9.09 -5.22 -0.92
C HIS A 109 8.37 -6.52 -1.25
N GLY A 110 8.65 -7.05 -2.43
CA GLY A 110 7.93 -8.21 -2.93
C GLY A 110 8.45 -8.72 -4.26
N TYR A 111 7.74 -9.72 -4.79
CA TYR A 111 8.02 -10.29 -6.12
C TYR A 111 6.85 -10.04 -7.07
N VAL A 112 7.15 -9.66 -8.30
CA VAL A 112 6.18 -9.57 -9.39
C VAL A 112 5.74 -10.99 -9.78
N LYS A 113 4.45 -11.30 -9.62
CA LYS A 113 3.86 -12.60 -9.93
C LYS A 113 3.68 -12.83 -11.43
N ASN A 114 3.49 -11.76 -12.19
CA ASN A 114 3.10 -11.81 -13.59
C ASN A 114 3.99 -10.90 -14.45
N PRO A 115 5.28 -11.24 -14.69
CA PRO A 115 6.18 -10.45 -15.53
C PRO A 115 5.53 -9.88 -16.80
N PRO A 116 5.73 -8.59 -17.11
CA PRO A 116 5.09 -7.98 -18.28
C PRO A 116 5.66 -8.56 -19.59
N VAL A 117 4.76 -8.81 -20.54
CA VAL A 117 5.12 -9.07 -21.94
C VAL A 117 4.55 -7.91 -22.76
N PRO A 118 5.40 -7.04 -23.34
CA PRO A 118 4.93 -5.86 -24.04
C PRO A 118 4.15 -6.24 -25.30
N GLY A 119 2.94 -5.69 -25.43
CA GLY A 119 2.17 -5.74 -26.68
C GLY A 119 2.65 -4.64 -27.64
N TYR A 120 2.81 -4.97 -28.91
CA TYR A 120 3.18 -4.01 -29.95
C TYR A 120 1.93 -3.61 -30.75
N ASN A 121 1.14 -2.68 -30.21
CA ASN A 121 -0.05 -2.14 -30.86
C ASN A 121 -0.16 -0.62 -30.67
N ASP A 122 -0.95 0.05 -31.51
CA ASP A 122 -1.08 1.51 -31.53
C ASP A 122 -1.88 2.07 -30.34
N GLU A 123 -2.62 1.22 -29.63
CA GLU A 123 -3.48 1.59 -28.49
C GLU A 123 -2.71 1.69 -27.15
N GLY A 124 -1.41 1.41 -27.16
CA GLY A 124 -0.59 1.26 -25.96
C GLY A 124 -0.81 -0.11 -25.29
N SER A 125 0.07 -0.45 -24.35
CA SER A 125 0.04 -1.73 -23.65
C SER A 125 -0.23 -1.51 -22.14
N PRO A 126 -1.50 -1.24 -21.74
CA PRO A 126 -1.88 -1.21 -20.34
C PRO A 126 -1.55 -2.52 -19.66
N TYR A 127 -1.06 -2.44 -18.43
CA TYR A 127 -0.63 -3.62 -17.69
C TYR A 127 -0.71 -3.38 -16.18
N THR A 128 -1.12 -4.42 -15.47
CA THR A 128 -1.20 -4.42 -14.00
C THR A 128 -0.19 -5.41 -13.44
N ALA A 129 0.85 -4.91 -12.76
CA ALA A 129 1.79 -5.74 -12.03
C ALA A 129 1.14 -6.20 -10.72
N ASN A 130 1.06 -7.50 -10.51
CA ASN A 130 0.63 -8.12 -9.26
C ASN A 130 1.85 -8.53 -8.45
N ILE A 131 1.90 -8.11 -7.19
CA ILE A 131 3.08 -8.23 -6.34
C ILE A 131 2.72 -9.11 -5.15
N ALA A 132 3.49 -10.17 -4.92
CA ALA A 132 3.51 -10.90 -3.67
C ALA A 132 4.31 -10.09 -2.65
N VAL A 133 3.66 -9.58 -1.59
CA VAL A 133 4.29 -8.68 -0.64
C VAL A 133 4.90 -9.46 0.53
N HIS A 134 6.17 -9.19 0.81
CA HIS A 134 6.87 -9.74 1.97
C HIS A 134 7.08 -8.71 3.07
N PHE A 135 7.18 -7.44 2.69
CA PHE A 135 7.39 -6.34 3.61
C PHE A 135 6.51 -5.17 3.20
N ILE A 136 5.82 -4.59 4.17
CA ILE A 136 5.09 -3.34 4.00
C ILE A 136 5.38 -2.43 5.19
N GLU A 137 5.72 -1.18 4.91
CA GLU A 137 5.91 -0.13 5.90
C GLU A 137 5.16 1.11 5.44
N ILE A 138 4.37 1.70 6.34
CA ILE A 138 3.74 3.01 6.17
C ILE A 138 4.36 3.94 7.20
N SER A 139 4.83 5.08 6.73
CA SER A 139 5.43 6.12 7.54
C SER A 139 4.89 7.48 7.15
N ASN A 140 4.92 8.41 8.08
CA ASN A 140 4.62 9.80 7.86
C ASN A 140 5.77 10.71 8.33
N THR A 141 5.56 12.02 8.37
CA THR A 141 6.59 12.97 8.82
C THR A 141 7.06 12.73 10.26
N SER A 142 6.23 12.13 11.11
CA SER A 142 6.54 11.80 12.50
C SER A 142 7.26 10.45 12.68
N GLY A 143 7.37 9.65 11.62
CA GLY A 143 8.07 8.36 11.64
C GLY A 143 7.20 7.21 11.17
N ARG A 144 7.55 6.00 11.62
CA ARG A 144 6.85 4.77 11.23
C ARG A 144 5.49 4.72 11.91
N VAL A 145 4.44 4.47 11.12
CA VAL A 145 3.05 4.33 11.59
C VAL A 145 2.66 2.86 11.63
N PHE A 146 3.07 2.10 10.62
CA PHE A 146 2.73 0.71 10.47
C PHE A 146 3.87 -0.04 9.79
N MET A 147 4.15 -1.26 10.21
CA MET A 147 5.07 -2.15 9.50
C MET A 147 4.70 -3.60 9.73
N LEU A 148 4.80 -4.39 8.68
CA LEU A 148 4.79 -5.84 8.73
C LEU A 148 5.93 -6.39 7.87
N ASP A 149 6.71 -7.27 8.49
CA ASP A 149 7.71 -8.09 7.82
C ASP A 149 7.31 -9.56 7.95
N MET A 150 6.90 -10.15 6.84
CA MET A 150 6.44 -11.54 6.77
C MET A 150 7.60 -12.55 6.82
N GLN A 151 8.85 -12.11 6.61
CA GLN A 151 10.03 -12.97 6.67
C GLN A 151 10.55 -13.10 8.10
N THR A 152 10.63 -11.98 8.82
CA THR A 152 11.13 -11.95 10.20
C THR A 152 10.03 -12.07 11.26
N GLY A 153 8.76 -11.84 10.87
CA GLY A 153 7.63 -11.75 11.80
C GLY A 153 7.58 -10.43 12.57
N ALA A 154 8.45 -9.47 12.25
CA ALA A 154 8.45 -8.17 12.89
C ALA A 154 7.19 -7.37 12.52
N LYS A 155 6.64 -6.65 13.50
CA LYS A 155 5.48 -5.79 13.32
C LYS A 155 5.59 -4.50 14.10
N TYR A 156 4.95 -3.46 13.59
CA TYR A 156 4.80 -2.17 14.25
C TYR A 156 3.38 -1.62 14.02
N PRO A 157 2.73 -1.04 15.04
CA PRO A 157 3.14 -1.04 16.45
C PRO A 157 3.21 -2.47 17.02
N PRO A 158 3.98 -2.70 18.10
CA PRO A 158 4.00 -4.00 18.77
C PRO A 158 2.60 -4.36 19.26
N ASP A 159 2.34 -5.67 19.48
CA ASP A 159 1.07 -6.23 19.95
C ASP A 159 0.70 -5.86 21.39
N ASP A 160 1.32 -4.82 21.94
CA ASP A 160 0.96 -4.32 23.26
C ASP A 160 -0.33 -3.51 23.15
N PRO A 161 -1.37 -3.85 23.95
CA PRO A 161 -2.53 -2.99 24.07
C PRO A 161 -2.05 -1.66 24.66
N GLY A 162 -1.86 -0.66 23.80
CA GLY A 162 -1.36 0.64 24.20
C GLY A 162 -2.15 1.18 25.39
N GLN A 163 -1.44 1.55 26.46
CA GLN A 163 -2.05 2.27 27.57
C GLN A 163 -2.45 3.66 27.07
N PHE A 164 -3.76 3.90 26.96
CA PHE A 164 -4.40 5.20 26.77
C PHE A 164 -3.80 6.07 25.63
N GLY A 165 -4.35 5.93 24.42
CA GLY A 165 -4.12 6.87 23.32
C GLY A 165 -5.37 7.68 23.00
N VAL A 166 -5.23 9.00 22.86
CA VAL A 166 -6.26 9.86 22.25
C VAL A 166 -6.07 9.81 20.74
N THR A 167 -7.03 9.24 20.01
CA THR A 167 -7.09 9.35 18.55
C THR A 167 -7.76 10.66 18.20
N VAL A 168 -7.03 11.61 17.61
CA VAL A 168 -7.62 12.83 17.05
C VAL A 168 -8.17 12.49 15.67
N THR A 169 -9.45 12.19 15.59
CA THR A 169 -10.21 12.22 14.33
C THR A 169 -10.59 13.68 14.05
N LEU A 170 -10.21 14.19 12.87
CA LEU A 170 -10.68 15.49 12.37
C LEU A 170 -12.18 15.46 12.06
#